data_AF-A0A535XA00-F1
#
_entry.id   AF-A0A535XA00-F1
#
_cell.length_a   1.000
_cell.length_b   1.000
_cell.length_c   1.000
_cell.angle_alpha   90.00
_cell.angle_beta   90.00
_cell.angle_gamma   90.00
#
_symmetry.space_group_name_H-M   'P 1'
#
loop_
_entity.id
_entity.type
_entity.pdbx_description
1 polymer ?
#
loop_
_entity_poly.entity_id
_entity_poly.type
_entity_poly.pdbx_seq_one_letter_code
_entity_poly.pdbx_strand_id
1 'polypeptide(L)'
;MRDFVHGLYDGDGGPPTKGGVFDIGIDQPGSGPGATDLPTYKSQLEGWLQDEAFWDDMSSYVSDWSQESYGDFRNYAVPGAPLATRRDFLDDYLQHPLLHARVGGPSTAAASAFLEDAYSPLANAAWQWDLGFGWTMVTAEQMENYVSAQVYALRHFSAVDGQAGDHWGFAWHPRNATAIPPADFTAQNDALLDRLAAAIHDSAEPLDPNDPGIGACGPLGQNLWCSADLAGAWLNDGWKTFTYWGRLALAFATPPRSLAAGSVSAPITIQTRLTGSAYATPSALTVNLASSSPEGRLSTRPGGPWTPALNLTIPAGADTAPSVYYNDTLPGSPVLTASALGVDTGTQVEVVVQVAPPPPPPPPPPPPPPPPPPLPPPPPPPVVCHVPNVVGRRLPGARHALVAAHCRLGRVTSAFSRVRKKGRVISQRPKAHARLPSGGRVRVVVSKGRRR
;
A
#
# COMPACT_ATOMS: atom_id res chain seq x y z
N MET A 1 46.77 1.51 -4.10
CA MET A 1 46.40 0.28 -4.83
C MET A 1 46.71 0.39 -6.32
N ARG A 2 46.18 1.41 -7.01
CA ARG A 2 46.44 1.64 -8.45
C ARG A 2 47.93 1.60 -8.82
N ASP A 3 48.76 2.44 -8.20
CA ASP A 3 50.23 2.44 -8.41
C ASP A 3 50.90 1.09 -8.12
N PHE A 4 50.36 0.32 -7.17
CA PHE A 4 50.88 -1.01 -6.84
C PHE A 4 50.60 -2.00 -7.98
N VAL A 5 49.39 -1.99 -8.54
CA VAL A 5 49.06 -2.83 -9.71
C VAL A 5 49.86 -2.41 -10.94
N HIS A 6 50.06 -1.11 -11.16
CA HIS A 6 50.91 -0.61 -12.26
C HIS A 6 52.34 -1.14 -12.14
N GLY A 7 52.93 -1.00 -10.95
CA GLY A 7 54.29 -1.50 -10.70
C GLY A 7 54.43 -3.01 -10.86
N LEU A 8 53.40 -3.79 -10.48
CA LEU A 8 53.39 -5.23 -10.71
C LEU A 8 53.29 -5.59 -12.20
N TYR A 9 52.50 -4.84 -12.96
CA TYR A 9 52.35 -5.04 -14.39
C TYR A 9 53.64 -4.72 -15.16
N ASP A 10 54.28 -3.58 -14.84
CA ASP A 10 55.52 -3.16 -15.48
C ASP A 10 56.71 -4.07 -15.13
N GLY A 11 56.71 -4.62 -13.91
CA GLY A 11 57.75 -5.52 -13.42
C GLY A 11 59.14 -4.89 -13.34
N ASP A 12 60.19 -5.71 -13.34
CA ASP A 12 61.59 -5.30 -13.21
C ASP A 12 62.35 -5.28 -14.56
N GLY A 13 61.64 -5.07 -15.67
CA GLY A 13 62.21 -4.97 -17.02
C GLY A 13 61.89 -6.15 -17.96
N GLY A 14 61.01 -7.06 -17.53
CA GLY A 14 60.37 -8.06 -18.40
C GLY A 14 59.23 -7.49 -19.26
N PRO A 15 58.62 -8.31 -20.14
CA PRO A 15 57.41 -7.89 -20.85
C PRO A 15 56.27 -7.65 -19.86
N PRO A 16 55.49 -6.57 -20.02
CA PRO A 16 54.39 -6.30 -19.11
C PRO A 16 53.38 -7.44 -19.07
N THR A 17 52.96 -7.83 -17.87
CA THR A 17 52.11 -9.01 -17.64
C THR A 17 50.97 -8.68 -16.70
N LYS A 18 49.74 -8.94 -17.11
CA LYS A 18 48.58 -8.79 -16.22
C LYS A 18 48.64 -9.82 -15.10
N GLY A 19 48.40 -9.38 -13.87
CA GLY A 19 48.33 -10.23 -12.69
C GLY A 19 46.90 -10.51 -12.25
N GLY A 20 46.74 -11.40 -11.26
CA GLY A 20 45.48 -11.61 -10.56
C GLY A 20 45.39 -10.79 -9.28
N VAL A 21 44.20 -10.27 -8.98
CA VAL A 21 43.85 -9.71 -7.67
C VAL A 21 43.00 -10.74 -6.93
N PHE A 22 43.38 -10.98 -5.67
CA PHE A 22 42.66 -11.88 -4.77
C PHE A 22 42.19 -11.06 -3.57
N ASP A 23 40.90 -10.75 -3.53
CA ASP A 23 40.29 -9.90 -2.53
C ASP A 23 39.95 -10.71 -1.27
N ILE A 24 40.68 -10.41 -0.19
CA ILE A 24 40.61 -11.12 1.08
C ILE A 24 40.05 -10.26 2.19
N GLY A 25 39.29 -10.88 3.09
CA GLY A 25 38.88 -10.23 4.33
C GLY A 25 37.89 -9.08 4.15
N ILE A 26 37.22 -9.00 3.00
CA ILE A 26 35.91 -8.34 2.97
C ILE A 26 35.02 -9.20 3.86
N ASP A 27 34.69 -8.67 5.03
CA ASP A 27 33.71 -9.23 5.95
C ASP A 27 32.33 -9.19 5.26
N GLN A 28 32.12 -10.10 4.29
CA GLN A 28 30.89 -10.21 3.52
C GLN A 28 29.79 -10.58 4.52
N PRO A 29 28.79 -9.70 4.71
CA PRO A 29 27.77 -9.92 5.71
C PRO A 29 27.06 -11.26 5.52
N GLY A 30 27.15 -12.16 6.49
CA GLY A 30 26.12 -13.18 6.67
C GLY A 30 26.50 -14.62 6.33
N SER A 31 27.38 -15.19 7.14
CA SER A 31 27.38 -16.64 7.36
C SER A 31 27.34 -17.05 8.84
N GLY A 32 26.90 -16.13 9.69
CA GLY A 32 26.72 -16.32 11.14
C GLY A 32 25.36 -15.79 11.63
N PRO A 33 24.87 -16.24 12.81
CA PRO A 33 23.72 -15.66 13.48
C PRO A 33 24.09 -14.28 14.01
N GLY A 34 23.98 -13.29 13.13
CA GLY A 34 24.41 -11.91 13.36
C GLY A 34 24.54 -11.17 12.03
N ALA A 35 23.65 -11.45 11.08
CA ALA A 35 23.60 -10.86 9.75
C ALA A 35 24.02 -9.40 9.81
N THR A 36 25.24 -9.13 9.37
CA THR A 36 25.80 -7.78 9.29
C THR A 36 24.94 -6.98 8.31
N ASP A 37 24.97 -5.65 8.45
CA ASP A 37 24.08 -4.72 7.75
C ASP A 37 24.31 -4.74 6.22
N LEU A 38 23.68 -5.70 5.51
CA LEU A 38 23.69 -5.81 4.04
C LEU A 38 23.39 -4.48 3.34
N PRO A 39 22.45 -3.63 3.81
CA PRO A 39 22.31 -2.26 3.31
C PRO A 39 23.58 -1.41 3.34
N THR A 40 24.36 -1.46 4.43
CA THR A 40 25.64 -0.74 4.52
C THR A 40 26.67 -1.32 3.55
N TYR A 41 26.79 -2.66 3.48
CA TYR A 41 27.69 -3.32 2.53
C TYR A 41 27.36 -2.95 1.07
N LYS A 42 26.07 -3.03 0.69
CA LYS A 42 25.60 -2.64 -0.63
C LYS A 42 25.95 -1.20 -0.96
N SER A 43 25.68 -0.26 -0.06
CA SER A 43 26.02 1.17 -0.24
C SER A 43 27.53 1.40 -0.45
N GLN A 44 28.38 0.67 0.27
CA GLN A 44 29.83 0.74 0.10
C GLN A 44 30.27 0.16 -1.24
N LEU A 45 29.71 -0.99 -1.63
CA LEU A 45 29.96 -1.60 -2.92
C LEU A 45 29.53 -0.68 -4.07
N GLU A 46 28.36 -0.03 -3.97
CA GLU A 46 27.88 0.95 -4.95
C GLU A 46 28.89 2.09 -5.14
N GLY A 47 29.39 2.67 -4.04
CA GLY A 47 30.39 3.72 -4.10
C GLY A 47 31.70 3.28 -4.77
N TRP A 48 32.14 2.04 -4.55
CA TRP A 48 33.37 1.51 -5.15
C TRP A 48 33.19 1.12 -6.62
N LEU A 49 32.05 0.54 -7.00
CA LEU A 49 31.72 0.22 -8.40
C LEU A 49 31.62 1.47 -9.28
N GLN A 50 31.39 2.65 -8.68
CA GLN A 50 31.36 3.94 -9.38
C GLN A 50 32.75 4.59 -9.56
N ASP A 51 33.83 4.01 -9.02
CA ASP A 51 35.19 4.53 -9.19
C ASP A 51 35.76 4.14 -10.58
N GLU A 52 35.32 4.86 -11.61
CA GLU A 52 35.71 4.63 -13.01
C GLU A 52 37.24 4.56 -13.18
N ALA A 53 37.98 5.49 -12.57
CA ALA A 53 39.43 5.55 -12.71
C ALA A 53 40.14 4.34 -12.08
N PHE A 54 39.56 3.75 -11.03
CA PHE A 54 40.05 2.49 -10.47
C PHE A 54 39.80 1.32 -11.44
N TRP A 55 38.59 1.20 -11.98
CA TRP A 55 38.22 0.06 -12.84
C TRP A 55 38.86 0.11 -14.23
N ASP A 56 39.16 1.30 -14.76
CA ASP A 56 39.96 1.47 -15.98
C ASP A 56 41.39 0.95 -15.80
N ASP A 57 41.98 1.20 -14.63
CA ASP A 57 43.29 0.65 -14.29
C ASP A 57 43.22 -0.87 -14.11
N MET A 58 42.21 -1.39 -13.42
CA MET A 58 42.06 -2.84 -13.28
C MET A 58 41.93 -3.50 -14.65
N SER A 59 41.11 -2.93 -15.55
CA SER A 59 40.99 -3.40 -16.93
C SER A 59 42.30 -3.39 -17.71
N SER A 60 43.17 -2.42 -17.43
CA SER A 60 44.46 -2.28 -18.12
C SER A 60 45.51 -3.26 -17.61
N TYR A 61 45.49 -3.59 -16.31
CA TYR A 61 46.63 -4.22 -15.64
C TYR A 61 46.32 -5.55 -14.92
N VAL A 62 45.05 -5.91 -14.79
CA VAL A 62 44.58 -7.12 -14.10
C VAL A 62 43.87 -8.04 -15.09
N SER A 63 44.12 -9.34 -15.00
CA SER A 63 43.44 -10.37 -15.79
C SER A 63 42.38 -11.12 -14.99
N ASP A 64 42.61 -11.30 -13.69
CA ASP A 64 41.77 -12.12 -12.83
C ASP A 64 41.40 -11.35 -11.57
N TRP A 65 40.12 -11.40 -11.18
CA TRP A 65 39.60 -10.78 -9.97
C TRP A 65 38.86 -11.81 -9.14
N SER A 66 39.55 -12.39 -8.16
CA SER A 66 38.95 -13.39 -7.27
C SER A 66 38.43 -12.76 -6.00
N GLN A 67 37.21 -13.10 -5.61
CA GLN A 67 36.55 -12.60 -4.40
C GLN A 67 36.29 -13.73 -3.41
N GLU A 68 36.74 -13.61 -2.17
CA GLU A 68 36.32 -14.54 -1.10
C GLU A 68 34.80 -14.50 -0.91
N SER A 69 34.12 -15.64 -1.09
CA SER A 69 32.68 -15.80 -0.91
C SER A 69 32.38 -17.05 -0.06
N TYR A 70 32.69 -16.93 1.23
CA TYR A 70 32.54 -17.98 2.22
C TYR A 70 31.08 -18.19 2.67
N GLY A 71 30.37 -18.98 1.87
CA GLY A 71 28.95 -19.26 2.08
C GLY A 71 28.64 -20.04 3.37
N ASP A 72 27.45 -19.79 3.93
CA ASP A 72 26.89 -20.51 5.06
C ASP A 72 26.10 -21.73 4.59
N PHE A 73 26.42 -22.91 5.11
CA PHE A 73 25.65 -24.12 4.78
C PHE A 73 24.17 -23.98 5.16
N ARG A 74 23.84 -23.24 6.23
CA ARG A 74 22.46 -22.99 6.67
C ARG A 74 21.68 -22.09 5.71
N ASN A 75 22.36 -21.34 4.84
CA ASN A 75 21.71 -20.50 3.82
C ASN A 75 21.28 -21.29 2.57
N TYR A 76 21.69 -22.57 2.51
CA TYR A 76 21.43 -23.48 1.40
C TYR A 76 20.55 -24.66 1.81
N ALA A 77 20.81 -25.26 2.98
CA ALA A 77 20.28 -26.58 3.37
C ALA A 77 18.81 -26.58 3.87
N VAL A 78 17.93 -25.81 3.23
CA VAL A 78 16.53 -25.62 3.67
C VAL A 78 15.66 -26.84 3.33
N PRO A 79 15.08 -27.53 4.32
CA PRO A 79 14.31 -28.74 4.08
C PRO A 79 13.21 -28.60 3.04
N GLY A 80 13.24 -29.47 2.02
CA GLY A 80 12.27 -29.50 0.93
C GLY A 80 12.37 -28.35 -0.08
N ALA A 81 13.35 -27.45 0.03
CA ALA A 81 13.58 -26.42 -0.98
C ALA A 81 14.03 -27.05 -2.32
N PRO A 82 13.42 -26.69 -3.47
CA PRO A 82 13.81 -27.21 -4.79
C PRO A 82 15.28 -26.92 -5.13
N LEU A 83 15.92 -27.79 -5.92
CA LEU A 83 17.31 -27.63 -6.36
C LEU A 83 17.55 -26.30 -7.07
N ALA A 84 16.69 -25.94 -8.03
CA ALA A 84 16.78 -24.67 -8.75
C ALA A 84 16.70 -23.47 -7.78
N THR A 85 15.82 -23.53 -6.77
CA THR A 85 15.75 -22.47 -5.75
C THR A 85 17.05 -22.38 -4.96
N ARG A 86 17.63 -23.51 -4.51
CA ARG A 86 18.90 -23.50 -3.79
C ARG A 86 20.04 -22.92 -4.63
N ARG A 87 20.09 -23.31 -5.90
CA ARG A 87 21.03 -22.79 -6.90
C ARG A 87 20.89 -21.28 -7.07
N ASP A 88 19.69 -20.78 -7.31
CA ASP A 88 19.45 -19.35 -7.55
C ASP A 88 19.88 -18.50 -6.34
N PHE A 89 19.66 -18.97 -5.10
CA PHE A 89 20.15 -18.29 -3.90
C PHE A 89 21.67 -18.36 -3.73
N LEU A 90 22.31 -19.43 -4.20
CA LEU A 90 23.78 -19.50 -4.27
C LEU A 90 24.31 -18.55 -5.35
N ASP A 91 23.66 -18.42 -6.50
CA ASP A 91 24.03 -17.46 -7.54
C ASP A 91 23.87 -16.02 -7.03
N ASP A 92 22.74 -15.70 -6.39
CA ASP A 92 22.50 -14.39 -5.75
C ASP A 92 23.64 -14.04 -4.77
N TYR A 93 24.19 -15.04 -4.06
CA TYR A 93 25.29 -14.83 -3.12
C TYR A 93 26.68 -14.82 -3.78
N LEU A 94 27.01 -15.78 -4.64
CA LEU A 94 28.35 -15.93 -5.21
C LEU A 94 28.62 -14.85 -6.27
N GLN A 95 27.59 -14.41 -6.98
CA GLN A 95 27.72 -13.51 -8.14
C GLN A 95 27.33 -12.06 -7.82
N HIS A 96 26.99 -11.75 -6.57
CA HIS A 96 26.43 -10.44 -6.21
C HIS A 96 27.25 -9.22 -6.70
N PRO A 97 28.61 -9.20 -6.73
CA PRO A 97 29.34 -8.03 -7.19
C PRO A 97 29.14 -7.80 -8.69
N LEU A 98 29.24 -8.87 -9.49
CA LEU A 98 29.01 -8.82 -10.94
C LEU A 98 27.56 -8.45 -11.27
N LEU A 99 26.60 -9.12 -10.63
CA LEU A 99 25.17 -8.82 -10.79
C LEU A 99 24.87 -7.36 -10.46
N HIS A 100 25.49 -6.84 -9.39
CA HIS A 100 25.25 -5.47 -8.95
C HIS A 100 25.89 -4.43 -9.88
N ALA A 101 27.11 -4.69 -10.36
CA ALA A 101 27.78 -3.83 -11.33
C ALA A 101 26.96 -3.66 -12.61
N ARG A 102 26.30 -4.72 -13.09
CA ARG A 102 25.46 -4.68 -14.30
C ARG A 102 24.25 -3.76 -14.15
N VAL A 103 23.58 -3.81 -12.99
CA VAL A 103 22.34 -3.05 -12.78
C VAL A 103 22.58 -1.57 -12.46
N GLY A 104 23.83 -1.17 -12.17
CA GLY A 104 24.22 0.24 -12.00
C GLY A 104 24.26 1.07 -13.29
N GLY A 105 24.15 0.41 -14.45
CA GLY A 105 24.04 1.06 -15.76
C GLY A 105 25.27 1.90 -16.10
N PRO A 106 25.10 3.11 -16.70
CA PRO A 106 26.22 3.94 -17.11
C PRO A 106 27.17 4.34 -15.98
N SER A 107 26.69 4.38 -14.73
CA SER A 107 27.50 4.80 -13.58
C SER A 107 28.54 3.76 -13.14
N THR A 108 28.40 2.52 -13.60
CA THR A 108 29.26 1.38 -13.23
C THR A 108 29.83 0.68 -14.46
N ALA A 109 29.76 1.30 -15.63
CA ALA A 109 30.10 0.67 -16.90
C ALA A 109 31.56 0.15 -16.96
N ALA A 110 32.52 0.90 -16.39
CA ALA A 110 33.91 0.46 -16.30
C ALA A 110 34.06 -0.78 -15.40
N ALA A 111 33.39 -0.78 -14.24
CA ALA A 111 33.40 -1.92 -13.33
C ALA A 111 32.75 -3.16 -13.94
N SER A 112 31.56 -3.02 -14.54
CA SER A 112 30.85 -4.14 -15.15
C SER A 112 31.65 -4.72 -16.31
N ALA A 113 32.24 -3.88 -17.17
CA ALA A 113 33.04 -4.36 -18.30
C ALA A 113 34.27 -5.17 -17.84
N PHE A 114 34.93 -4.75 -16.76
CA PHE A 114 36.04 -5.51 -16.18
C PHE A 114 35.57 -6.83 -15.54
N LEU A 115 34.56 -6.74 -14.67
CA LEU A 115 34.08 -7.89 -13.89
C LEU A 115 33.44 -8.97 -14.78
N GLU A 116 32.88 -8.61 -15.93
CA GLU A 116 32.33 -9.59 -16.89
C GLU A 116 33.37 -10.58 -17.43
N ASP A 117 34.65 -10.15 -17.52
CA ASP A 117 35.75 -10.98 -18.01
C ASP A 117 36.58 -11.58 -16.86
N ALA A 118 36.78 -10.81 -15.79
CA ALA A 118 37.76 -11.14 -14.75
C ALA A 118 37.16 -11.72 -13.46
N TYR A 119 35.86 -11.54 -13.17
CA TYR A 119 35.31 -11.89 -11.87
C TYR A 119 35.27 -13.40 -11.63
N SER A 120 35.83 -13.81 -10.50
CA SER A 120 35.90 -15.21 -10.06
C SER A 120 35.48 -15.34 -8.59
N PRO A 121 34.27 -15.80 -8.28
CA PRO A 121 33.91 -16.07 -6.89
C PRO A 121 34.69 -17.27 -6.34
N LEU A 122 35.16 -17.13 -5.11
CA LEU A 122 35.79 -18.18 -4.35
C LEU A 122 34.77 -18.79 -3.39
N ALA A 123 34.12 -19.85 -3.85
CA ALA A 123 33.15 -20.64 -3.10
C ALA A 123 33.80 -21.40 -1.93
N ASN A 124 32.98 -22.04 -1.11
CA ASN A 124 33.40 -22.57 0.18
C ASN A 124 33.60 -24.09 0.19
N ALA A 125 34.85 -24.54 0.39
CA ALA A 125 35.20 -25.92 0.69
C ALA A 125 35.91 -26.05 2.06
N ALA A 126 35.80 -25.03 2.93
CA ALA A 126 36.32 -25.08 4.27
C ALA A 126 35.37 -25.90 5.14
N TRP A 127 35.84 -27.03 5.66
CA TRP A 127 35.00 -27.99 6.38
C TRP A 127 35.25 -27.96 7.89
N GLN A 128 34.17 -28.05 8.67
CA GLN A 128 34.11 -27.91 10.13
C GLN A 128 34.59 -26.54 10.64
N TRP A 129 33.95 -25.48 10.12
CA TRP A 129 34.10 -24.12 10.63
C TRP A 129 32.80 -23.59 11.20
N ASP A 130 32.87 -22.96 12.36
CA ASP A 130 31.74 -22.29 13.03
C ASP A 130 31.71 -20.78 12.79
N LEU A 131 32.82 -20.21 12.30
CA LEU A 131 33.03 -18.80 11.93
C LEU A 131 34.28 -18.65 11.02
N GLY A 132 34.48 -17.46 10.45
CA GLY A 132 35.65 -17.14 9.60
C GLY A 132 35.43 -17.51 8.13
N PHE A 133 35.22 -18.80 7.85
CA PHE A 133 34.78 -19.29 6.53
C PHE A 133 33.26 -19.49 6.48
N GLY A 134 32.52 -18.75 7.29
CA GLY A 134 31.11 -19.04 7.54
C GLY A 134 30.85 -20.30 8.35
N TRP A 135 29.58 -20.68 8.45
CA TRP A 135 29.18 -21.86 9.20
C TRP A 135 29.09 -23.09 8.28
N THR A 136 30.06 -23.98 8.43
CA THR A 136 30.19 -25.29 7.76
C THR A 136 30.51 -26.40 8.76
N MET A 137 30.06 -26.25 10.02
CA MET A 137 30.10 -27.28 11.06
C MET A 137 29.10 -28.41 10.77
N VAL A 138 29.33 -29.14 9.68
CA VAL A 138 28.44 -30.19 9.15
C VAL A 138 29.19 -31.51 8.96
N THR A 139 28.46 -32.60 8.71
CA THR A 139 29.08 -33.89 8.37
C THR A 139 29.81 -33.82 7.03
N ALA A 140 30.73 -34.75 6.77
CA ALA A 140 31.40 -34.84 5.47
C ALA A 140 30.39 -35.01 4.31
N GLU A 141 29.37 -35.85 4.49
CA GLU A 141 28.28 -36.05 3.52
C GLU A 141 27.49 -34.75 3.23
N GLN A 142 27.20 -33.96 4.26
CA GLN A 142 26.56 -32.65 4.08
C GLN A 142 27.49 -31.69 3.33
N MET A 143 28.79 -31.73 3.60
CA MET A 143 29.77 -30.91 2.89
C MET A 143 29.93 -31.34 1.43
N GLU A 144 29.93 -32.64 1.14
CA GLU A 144 29.92 -33.20 -0.23
C GLU A 144 28.73 -32.71 -1.04
N ASN A 145 27.55 -32.64 -0.41
CA ASN A 145 26.36 -32.04 -1.00
C ASN A 145 26.54 -30.54 -1.26
N TYR A 146 27.18 -29.82 -0.34
CA TYR A 146 27.35 -28.38 -0.43
C TYR A 146 28.32 -27.95 -1.53
N VAL A 147 29.47 -28.62 -1.63
CA VAL A 147 30.44 -28.34 -2.70
C VAL A 147 29.83 -28.66 -4.06
N SER A 148 29.06 -29.75 -4.16
CA SER A 148 28.32 -30.10 -5.38
C SER A 148 27.29 -29.03 -5.76
N ALA A 149 26.54 -28.50 -4.79
CA ALA A 149 25.55 -27.44 -5.03
C ALA A 149 26.19 -26.12 -5.46
N GLN A 150 27.35 -25.77 -4.90
CA GLN A 150 28.10 -24.58 -5.32
C GLN A 150 28.65 -24.74 -6.73
N VAL A 151 29.20 -25.91 -7.10
CA VAL A 151 29.63 -26.19 -8.47
C VAL A 151 28.45 -26.10 -9.45
N TYR A 152 27.28 -26.65 -9.08
CA TYR A 152 26.06 -26.54 -9.88
C TYR A 152 25.70 -25.08 -10.16
N ALA A 153 25.64 -24.25 -9.12
CA ALA A 153 25.34 -22.81 -9.23
C ALA A 153 26.34 -22.09 -10.13
N LEU A 154 27.64 -22.19 -9.83
CA LEU A 154 28.71 -21.56 -10.61
C LEU A 154 28.69 -21.95 -12.09
N ARG A 155 28.51 -23.24 -12.37
CA ARG A 155 28.44 -23.76 -13.75
C ARG A 155 27.19 -23.29 -14.47
N HIS A 156 26.04 -23.35 -13.80
CA HIS A 156 24.77 -22.90 -14.35
C HIS A 156 24.84 -21.41 -14.70
N PHE A 157 25.34 -20.58 -13.78
CA PHE A 157 25.53 -19.15 -14.02
C PHE A 157 26.43 -18.89 -15.22
N SER A 158 27.63 -19.49 -15.27
CA SER A 158 28.59 -19.30 -16.36
C SER A 158 27.96 -19.64 -17.73
N ALA A 159 27.20 -20.73 -17.80
CA ALA A 159 26.53 -21.18 -19.02
C ALA A 159 25.37 -20.28 -19.44
N VAL A 160 24.51 -19.85 -18.51
CA VAL A 160 23.35 -18.98 -18.79
C VAL A 160 23.78 -17.55 -19.13
N ASP A 161 24.87 -17.09 -18.50
CA ASP A 161 25.44 -15.76 -18.71
C ASP A 161 26.25 -15.67 -20.00
N GLY A 162 26.67 -16.82 -20.56
CA GLY A 162 27.44 -16.89 -21.80
C GLY A 162 28.91 -16.55 -21.61
N GLN A 163 29.47 -16.83 -20.43
CA GLN A 163 30.89 -16.63 -20.15
C GLN A 163 31.75 -17.50 -21.07
N ALA A 164 32.88 -16.96 -21.55
CA ALA A 164 33.76 -17.66 -22.49
C ALA A 164 34.51 -18.84 -21.84
N GLY A 165 34.64 -18.82 -20.52
CA GLY A 165 35.25 -19.87 -19.71
C GLY A 165 34.73 -19.83 -18.28
N ASP A 166 35.10 -20.82 -17.50
CA ASP A 166 34.80 -20.84 -16.07
C ASP A 166 35.84 -20.05 -15.29
N HIS A 167 35.35 -19.12 -14.48
CA HIS A 167 36.17 -18.30 -13.58
C HIS A 167 35.59 -18.42 -12.18
N TRP A 168 35.98 -19.46 -11.44
CA TRP A 168 35.57 -19.67 -10.05
C TRP A 168 36.52 -20.62 -9.34
N GLY A 169 36.55 -20.56 -8.01
CA GLY A 169 37.41 -21.40 -7.19
C GLY A 169 36.77 -21.80 -5.87
N PHE A 170 37.51 -22.55 -5.07
CA PHE A 170 37.08 -22.97 -3.74
C PHE A 170 38.16 -22.71 -2.70
N ALA A 171 37.76 -22.15 -1.55
CA ALA A 171 38.61 -22.12 -0.37
C ALA A 171 38.65 -23.52 0.26
N TRP A 172 39.74 -24.24 0.02
CA TRP A 172 39.98 -25.55 0.61
C TRP A 172 40.64 -25.41 1.98
N HIS A 173 39.86 -25.54 3.05
CA HIS A 173 40.40 -25.53 4.41
C HIS A 173 39.70 -26.52 5.38
N PRO A 174 39.84 -27.83 5.18
CA PRO A 174 39.33 -28.85 6.11
C PRO A 174 39.96 -28.75 7.51
N ARG A 175 39.14 -28.79 8.55
CA ARG A 175 39.55 -28.74 9.95
C ARG A 175 38.92 -29.88 10.73
N ASN A 176 39.66 -30.54 11.61
CA ASN A 176 39.11 -31.58 12.48
C ASN A 176 38.60 -30.98 13.82
N ALA A 177 37.58 -30.13 13.74
CA ALA A 177 37.02 -29.44 14.91
C ALA A 177 36.19 -30.37 15.82
N THR A 178 35.59 -31.43 15.26
CA THR A 178 34.79 -32.42 16.01
C THR A 178 35.63 -33.55 16.60
N ALA A 179 36.97 -33.50 16.46
CA ALA A 179 37.91 -34.50 16.97
C ALA A 179 37.61 -35.95 16.52
N ILE A 180 37.22 -36.13 15.25
CA ILE A 180 37.10 -37.48 14.68
C ILE A 180 38.49 -38.15 14.58
N PRO A 181 38.57 -39.49 14.64
CA PRO A 181 39.85 -40.20 14.58
C PRO A 181 40.68 -39.77 13.34
N PRO A 182 42.02 -39.61 13.45
CA PRO A 182 42.82 -39.09 12.35
C PRO A 182 42.68 -39.86 11.03
N ALA A 183 42.57 -41.20 11.09
CA ALA A 183 42.38 -42.02 9.89
C ALA A 183 41.02 -41.74 9.22
N ASP A 184 39.96 -41.58 10.01
CA ASP A 184 38.62 -41.28 9.52
C ASP A 184 38.55 -39.85 8.96
N PHE A 185 39.25 -38.89 9.59
CA PHE A 185 39.37 -37.53 9.08
C PHE A 185 40.05 -37.51 7.71
N THR A 186 41.18 -38.22 7.55
CA THR A 186 41.86 -38.33 6.25
C THR A 186 40.94 -38.95 5.21
N ALA A 187 40.26 -40.07 5.53
CA ALA A 187 39.37 -40.73 4.58
C ALA A 187 38.19 -39.83 4.16
N GLN A 188 37.57 -39.10 5.09
CA GLN A 188 36.49 -38.16 4.79
C GLN A 188 36.98 -36.94 4.00
N ASN A 189 38.18 -36.46 4.29
CA ASN A 189 38.82 -35.38 3.54
C ASN A 189 39.09 -35.78 2.09
N ASP A 190 39.59 -36.99 1.88
CA ASP A 190 39.85 -37.54 0.54
C ASP A 190 38.53 -37.73 -0.23
N ALA A 191 37.49 -38.26 0.43
CA ALA A 191 36.15 -38.38 -0.18
C ALA A 191 35.54 -37.03 -0.58
N LEU A 192 35.71 -35.99 0.26
CA LEU A 192 35.25 -34.64 -0.07
C LEU A 192 36.00 -34.07 -1.28
N LEU A 193 37.31 -34.31 -1.39
CA LEU A 193 38.11 -33.87 -2.52
C LEU A 193 37.70 -34.59 -3.80
N ASP A 194 37.51 -35.91 -3.73
CA ASP A 194 37.01 -36.73 -4.84
C ASP A 194 35.62 -36.25 -5.29
N ARG A 195 34.72 -35.93 -4.36
CA ARG A 195 33.40 -35.39 -4.69
C ARG A 195 33.49 -34.03 -5.36
N LEU A 196 34.32 -33.11 -4.85
CA LEU A 196 34.51 -31.80 -5.49
C LEU A 196 35.03 -31.97 -6.92
N ALA A 197 36.05 -32.81 -7.13
CA ALA A 197 36.59 -33.09 -8.45
C ALA A 197 35.53 -33.70 -9.39
N ALA A 198 34.75 -34.67 -8.91
CA ALA A 198 33.67 -35.29 -9.66
C ALA A 198 32.55 -34.28 -9.99
N ALA A 199 32.16 -33.42 -9.04
CA ALA A 199 31.16 -32.38 -9.28
C ALA A 199 31.62 -31.43 -10.40
N ILE A 200 32.89 -30.99 -10.37
CA ILE A 200 33.48 -30.12 -11.39
C ILE A 200 33.43 -30.80 -12.76
N HIS A 201 33.91 -32.04 -12.85
CA HIS A 201 33.91 -32.84 -14.07
C HIS A 201 32.50 -33.04 -14.61
N ASP A 202 31.60 -33.59 -13.79
CA ASP A 202 30.26 -33.99 -14.21
C ASP A 202 29.38 -32.79 -14.56
N SER A 203 29.63 -31.62 -13.96
CA SER A 203 28.91 -30.37 -14.30
C SER A 203 29.19 -29.88 -15.73
N ALA A 204 30.33 -30.26 -16.32
CA ALA A 204 30.65 -29.90 -17.70
C ALA A 204 29.92 -30.75 -18.73
N GLU A 205 29.36 -31.89 -18.31
CA GLU A 205 28.61 -32.77 -19.19
C GLU A 205 27.22 -32.19 -19.50
N PRO A 206 26.77 -32.22 -20.77
CA PRO A 206 25.48 -31.66 -21.19
C PRO A 206 24.32 -32.62 -20.84
N LEU A 207 24.15 -32.94 -19.55
CA LEU A 207 23.16 -33.91 -19.07
C LEU A 207 21.71 -33.43 -19.30
N ASP A 208 21.45 -32.14 -19.09
CA ASP A 208 20.18 -31.48 -19.45
C ASP A 208 20.49 -30.13 -20.12
N PRO A 209 20.17 -29.95 -21.42
CA PRO A 209 20.36 -28.68 -22.11
C PRO A 209 19.59 -27.49 -21.51
N ASN A 210 18.55 -27.74 -20.71
CA ASN A 210 17.75 -26.69 -20.06
C ASN A 210 18.20 -26.40 -18.62
N ASP A 211 19.14 -27.17 -18.09
CA ASP A 211 19.65 -27.03 -16.72
C ASP A 211 21.17 -27.28 -16.70
N PRO A 212 21.97 -26.37 -17.28
CA PRO A 212 23.41 -26.55 -17.37
C PRO A 212 24.03 -26.68 -15.97
N GLY A 213 25.04 -27.55 -15.85
CA GLY A 213 25.72 -27.81 -14.58
C GLY A 213 25.05 -28.83 -13.65
N ILE A 214 23.83 -29.30 -13.96
CA ILE A 214 23.07 -30.22 -13.10
C ILE A 214 23.82 -31.53 -12.82
N GLY A 215 24.79 -31.93 -13.65
CA GLY A 215 25.64 -33.09 -13.41
C GLY A 215 26.46 -33.03 -12.12
N ALA A 216 26.73 -31.83 -11.59
CA ALA A 216 27.29 -31.68 -10.24
C ALA A 216 26.43 -32.38 -9.17
N CYS A 217 25.12 -32.43 -9.37
CA CYS A 217 24.15 -33.03 -8.45
C CYS A 217 23.94 -34.55 -8.66
N GLY A 218 24.74 -35.15 -9.54
CA GLY A 218 24.68 -36.57 -9.88
C GLY A 218 23.91 -36.84 -11.18
N PRO A 219 23.66 -38.13 -11.50
CA PRO A 219 22.96 -38.50 -12.72
C PRO A 219 21.54 -37.90 -12.79
N LEU A 220 21.10 -37.60 -14.01
CA LEU A 220 19.81 -36.97 -14.26
C LEU A 220 18.66 -37.74 -13.58
N GLY A 221 17.85 -37.01 -12.80
CA GLY A 221 16.69 -37.55 -12.10
C GLY A 221 16.98 -38.33 -10.82
N GLN A 222 18.25 -38.49 -10.43
CA GLN A 222 18.61 -39.16 -9.17
C GLN A 222 18.84 -38.18 -8.02
N ASN A 223 19.26 -36.94 -8.31
CA ASN A 223 19.52 -35.88 -7.33
C ASN A 223 20.27 -36.40 -6.09
N LEU A 224 21.36 -37.16 -6.34
CA LEU A 224 22.13 -37.82 -5.29
C LEU A 224 22.86 -36.80 -4.40
N TRP A 225 23.20 -35.66 -4.98
CA TRP A 225 23.87 -34.55 -4.33
C TRP A 225 23.02 -33.28 -4.47
N CYS A 226 23.44 -32.20 -3.80
CA CYS A 226 22.76 -30.90 -3.79
C CYS A 226 21.42 -30.85 -3.02
N SER A 227 21.04 -31.92 -2.29
CA SER A 227 19.77 -32.00 -1.57
C SER A 227 19.92 -32.18 -0.06
N ALA A 228 21.12 -31.94 0.49
CA ALA A 228 21.32 -32.04 1.94
C ALA A 228 20.47 -31.01 2.70
N ASP A 229 19.85 -31.49 3.78
CA ASP A 229 18.99 -30.71 4.65
C ASP A 229 19.63 -30.46 6.01
N LEU A 230 19.27 -29.33 6.62
CA LEU A 230 19.61 -28.99 7.98
C LEU A 230 18.42 -28.31 8.65
N ALA A 231 18.03 -28.83 9.82
CA ALA A 231 16.95 -28.23 10.59
C ALA A 231 17.31 -26.79 10.99
N GLY A 232 16.40 -25.85 10.74
CA GLY A 232 16.61 -24.43 11.04
C GLY A 232 17.42 -23.67 9.99
N ALA A 233 17.83 -24.30 8.89
CA ALA A 233 18.32 -23.59 7.71
C ALA A 233 17.25 -22.64 7.15
N TRP A 234 17.68 -21.55 6.53
CA TRP A 234 16.82 -20.53 5.93
C TRP A 234 17.42 -20.01 4.63
N LEU A 235 16.60 -19.58 3.68
CA LEU A 235 17.09 -18.91 2.47
C LEU A 235 17.30 -17.42 2.76
N ASN A 236 18.42 -16.85 2.32
CA ASN A 236 18.76 -15.45 2.58
C ASN A 236 18.37 -14.54 1.42
N ASP A 237 17.15 -14.02 1.45
CA ASP A 237 16.62 -13.09 0.43
C ASP A 237 17.35 -11.73 0.39
N GLY A 238 18.22 -11.44 1.37
CA GLY A 238 18.99 -10.20 1.41
C GLY A 238 19.91 -10.04 0.20
N TRP A 239 20.46 -11.14 -0.32
CA TRP A 239 21.35 -11.12 -1.50
C TRP A 239 20.64 -10.68 -2.78
N LYS A 240 19.32 -10.89 -2.88
CA LYS A 240 18.53 -10.38 -4.01
C LYS A 240 18.50 -8.87 -4.10
N THR A 241 18.87 -8.15 -3.04
CA THR A 241 18.95 -6.69 -3.10
C THR A 241 20.01 -6.21 -4.09
N PHE A 242 21.02 -7.03 -4.39
CA PHE A 242 22.07 -6.71 -5.37
C PHE A 242 21.58 -6.76 -6.83
N THR A 243 20.39 -7.31 -7.08
CA THR A 243 19.75 -7.35 -8.41
C THR A 243 19.15 -6.00 -8.85
N TYR A 244 19.28 -4.94 -8.05
CA TYR A 244 18.87 -3.60 -8.43
C TYR A 244 19.77 -2.53 -7.80
N TRP A 245 19.88 -1.40 -8.49
CA TRP A 245 20.73 -0.28 -8.07
C TRP A 245 20.02 0.67 -7.10
N GLY A 246 20.69 1.07 -6.02
CA GLY A 246 20.18 1.99 -5.01
C GLY A 246 19.25 1.33 -4.00
N ARG A 247 18.47 2.15 -3.29
CA ARG A 247 17.62 1.70 -2.19
C ARG A 247 16.14 1.80 -2.54
N LEU A 248 15.38 0.77 -2.18
CA LEU A 248 13.92 0.84 -2.26
C LEU A 248 13.38 1.85 -1.26
N ALA A 249 12.26 2.47 -1.63
CA ALA A 249 11.46 3.32 -0.76
C ALA A 249 10.01 2.84 -0.72
N LEU A 250 9.36 2.94 0.43
CA LEU A 250 7.92 2.76 0.55
C LEU A 250 7.22 4.09 0.26
N ALA A 251 6.09 4.01 -0.43
CA ALA A 251 5.23 5.16 -0.69
C ALA A 251 3.75 4.75 -0.65
N PHE A 252 2.88 5.72 -0.37
CA PHE A 252 1.44 5.51 -0.49
C PHE A 252 1.03 5.79 -1.94
N ALA A 253 0.57 4.76 -2.65
CA ALA A 253 0.08 4.87 -4.02
C ALA A 253 -1.28 5.59 -4.11
N THR A 254 -2.03 5.59 -3.00
CA THR A 254 -3.29 6.33 -2.87
C THR A 254 -3.07 7.73 -2.31
N PRO A 255 -3.85 8.75 -2.72
CA PRO A 255 -3.81 10.06 -2.10
C PRO A 255 -4.24 10.04 -0.62
N PRO A 256 -3.82 11.05 0.18
CA PRO A 256 -4.31 11.26 1.53
C PRO A 256 -5.83 11.20 1.66
N ARG A 257 -6.31 10.68 2.79
CA ARG A 257 -7.69 10.46 3.16
C ARG A 257 -8.17 11.57 4.10
N SER A 258 -9.39 12.05 3.83
CA SER A 258 -10.16 12.87 4.76
C SER A 258 -11.36 12.07 5.24
N LEU A 259 -11.43 11.79 6.54
CA LEU A 259 -12.44 10.94 7.16
C LEU A 259 -13.12 11.64 8.33
N ALA A 260 -14.40 11.37 8.52
CA ALA A 260 -15.10 11.71 9.75
C ALA A 260 -14.60 10.81 10.89
N ALA A 261 -14.39 11.35 12.08
CA ALA A 261 -13.97 10.57 13.25
C ALA A 261 -14.89 9.35 13.46
N GLY A 262 -14.28 8.15 13.58
CA GLY A 262 -14.95 6.86 13.71
C GLY A 262 -15.38 6.21 12.39
N SER A 263 -15.20 6.88 11.24
CA SER A 263 -15.50 6.34 9.91
C SER A 263 -14.32 5.57 9.33
N VAL A 264 -14.62 4.54 8.56
CA VAL A 264 -13.62 3.75 7.83
C VAL A 264 -13.21 4.47 6.55
N SER A 265 -11.90 4.53 6.29
CA SER A 265 -11.34 5.12 5.08
C SER A 265 -11.71 4.33 3.82
N ALA A 266 -11.57 4.97 2.65
CA ALA A 266 -11.40 4.23 1.40
C ALA A 266 -10.10 3.38 1.44
N PRO A 267 -9.96 2.35 0.58
CA PRO A 267 -8.76 1.50 0.54
C PRO A 267 -7.48 2.33 0.35
N ILE A 268 -6.47 2.08 1.16
CA ILE A 268 -5.14 2.68 1.09
C ILE A 268 -4.19 1.62 0.52
N THR A 269 -3.31 2.01 -0.39
CA THR A 269 -2.35 1.10 -1.02
C THR A 269 -0.94 1.60 -0.78
N ILE A 270 -0.08 0.72 -0.28
CA ILE A 270 1.35 0.96 -0.12
C ILE A 270 2.06 0.30 -1.31
N GLN A 271 3.06 1.00 -1.82
CA GLN A 271 3.83 0.61 -3.00
C GLN A 271 5.32 0.77 -2.73
N THR A 272 6.12 -0.15 -3.27
CA THR A 272 7.58 -0.01 -3.34
C THR A 272 7.99 0.79 -4.55
N ARG A 273 8.97 1.66 -4.35
CA ARG A 273 9.53 2.51 -5.39
C ARG A 273 11.04 2.37 -5.43
N LEU A 274 11.59 2.49 -6.63
CA LEU A 274 13.00 2.66 -6.88
C LEU A 274 13.17 3.94 -7.70
N THR A 275 14.06 4.83 -7.25
CA THR A 275 14.32 6.13 -7.91
C THR A 275 13.05 6.93 -8.27
N GLY A 276 12.02 6.81 -7.41
CA GLY A 276 10.74 7.52 -7.55
C GLY A 276 9.66 6.82 -8.38
N SER A 277 10.01 5.74 -9.09
CA SER A 277 9.10 4.94 -9.92
C SER A 277 8.65 3.68 -9.19
N ALA A 278 7.47 3.16 -9.52
CA ALA A 278 7.00 1.87 -9.01
C ALA A 278 8.00 0.75 -9.35
N TYR A 279 8.28 -0.13 -8.40
CA TYR A 279 9.26 -1.19 -8.57
C TYR A 279 8.81 -2.48 -7.87
N ALA A 280 8.83 -3.59 -8.61
CA ALA A 280 8.47 -4.91 -8.10
C ALA A 280 9.61 -5.48 -7.24
N THR A 281 9.32 -5.95 -6.04
CA THR A 281 10.36 -6.46 -5.14
C THR A 281 10.82 -7.86 -5.59
N PRO A 282 12.14 -8.16 -5.59
CA PRO A 282 12.63 -9.48 -6.00
C PRO A 282 12.32 -10.58 -4.96
N SER A 283 12.09 -10.19 -3.70
CA SER A 283 11.69 -11.07 -2.60
C SER A 283 10.45 -10.51 -1.90
N ALA A 284 9.78 -11.35 -1.10
CA ALA A 284 8.62 -10.93 -0.34
C ALA A 284 9.05 -9.92 0.74
N LEU A 285 8.46 -8.72 0.72
CA LEU A 285 8.80 -7.64 1.65
C LEU A 285 7.76 -7.53 2.76
N THR A 286 8.19 -7.68 4.01
CA THR A 286 7.33 -7.43 5.17
C THR A 286 7.36 -5.95 5.53
N VAL A 287 6.19 -5.30 5.45
CA VAL A 287 5.99 -3.89 5.74
C VAL A 287 5.22 -3.74 7.05
N ASN A 288 5.78 -3.02 8.01
CA ASN A 288 5.05 -2.56 9.19
C ASN A 288 4.38 -1.23 8.88
N LEU A 289 3.06 -1.17 9.09
CA LEU A 289 2.27 0.04 8.97
C LEU A 289 1.77 0.45 10.35
N ALA A 290 2.03 1.68 10.73
CA ALA A 290 1.61 2.25 12.01
C ALA A 290 1.02 3.67 11.83
N SER A 291 0.19 4.08 12.79
CA SER A 291 -0.39 5.42 12.88
C SER A 291 0.24 6.19 14.05
N SER A 292 0.51 7.48 13.87
CA SER A 292 0.92 8.36 14.96
C SER A 292 -0.20 8.71 15.94
N SER A 293 -1.48 8.56 15.52
CA SER A 293 -2.62 8.72 16.43
C SER A 293 -2.77 7.49 17.35
N PRO A 294 -2.95 7.70 18.67
CA PRO A 294 -3.20 6.62 19.63
C PRO A 294 -4.56 5.93 19.45
N GLU A 295 -5.52 6.61 18.82
CA GLU A 295 -6.85 6.07 18.52
C GLU A 295 -6.95 5.50 17.10
N GLY A 296 -5.95 5.76 16.26
CA GLY A 296 -5.83 5.19 14.93
C GLY A 296 -5.79 3.65 14.95
N ARG A 297 -6.57 3.04 14.07
CA ARG A 297 -6.65 1.60 13.87
C ARG A 297 -6.56 1.27 12.38
N LEU A 298 -5.88 0.18 12.09
CA LEU A 298 -5.59 -0.33 10.76
C LEU A 298 -6.20 -1.71 10.58
N SER A 299 -6.59 -2.04 9.35
CA SER A 299 -7.09 -3.38 9.00
C SER A 299 -6.84 -3.70 7.53
N THR A 300 -6.72 -4.98 7.19
CA THR A 300 -6.75 -5.48 5.80
C THR A 300 -8.18 -5.61 5.24
N ARG A 301 -9.20 -5.36 6.06
CA ARG A 301 -10.62 -5.45 5.68
C ARG A 301 -11.40 -4.26 6.23
N PRO A 302 -12.44 -3.78 5.53
CA PRO A 302 -13.23 -2.64 6.01
C PRO A 302 -14.02 -2.96 7.29
N GLY A 303 -14.24 -4.25 7.58
CA GLY A 303 -14.95 -4.71 8.80
C GLY A 303 -14.03 -5.10 9.95
N GLY A 304 -12.71 -4.96 9.83
CA GLY A 304 -11.74 -5.46 10.81
C GLY A 304 -11.28 -6.90 10.57
N PRO A 305 -10.45 -7.46 11.45
CA PRO A 305 -10.08 -6.93 12.78
C PRO A 305 -9.21 -5.67 12.70
N TRP A 306 -9.32 -4.82 13.73
CA TRP A 306 -8.69 -3.51 13.82
C TRP A 306 -7.53 -3.52 14.82
N THR A 307 -6.34 -3.08 14.41
CA THR A 307 -5.12 -3.09 15.23
C THR A 307 -4.40 -1.73 15.19
N PRO A 308 -3.60 -1.37 16.21
CA PRO A 308 -2.84 -0.10 16.18
C PRO A 308 -1.69 -0.10 15.17
N ALA A 309 -1.18 -1.28 14.83
CA ALA A 309 -0.19 -1.49 13.77
C ALA A 309 -0.52 -2.78 13.01
N LEU A 310 -0.06 -2.87 11.77
CA LEU A 310 -0.34 -3.98 10.88
C LEU A 310 0.93 -4.38 10.12
N ASN A 311 1.22 -5.68 10.10
CA ASN A 311 2.24 -6.23 9.22
C ASN A 311 1.57 -6.65 7.91
N LEU A 312 2.10 -6.15 6.80
CA LEU A 312 1.69 -6.45 5.43
C LEU A 312 2.83 -7.17 4.73
N THR A 313 2.50 -7.93 3.71
CA THR A 313 3.51 -8.54 2.83
C THR A 313 3.25 -8.06 1.41
N ILE A 314 4.27 -7.44 0.80
CA ILE A 314 4.33 -7.25 -0.65
C ILE A 314 4.94 -8.55 -1.21
N PRO A 315 4.20 -9.34 -2.01
CA PRO A 315 4.72 -10.57 -2.57
C PRO A 315 5.94 -10.33 -3.47
N ALA A 316 6.82 -11.31 -3.59
CA ALA A 316 7.88 -11.28 -4.60
C ALA A 316 7.27 -11.11 -6.00
N GLY A 317 7.87 -10.26 -6.82
CA GLY A 317 7.38 -9.88 -8.15
C GLY A 317 6.22 -8.88 -8.15
N ALA A 318 5.76 -8.43 -6.98
CA ALA A 318 4.76 -7.36 -6.87
C ALA A 318 5.39 -6.05 -6.38
N ASP A 319 4.76 -4.94 -6.73
CA ASP A 319 5.14 -3.60 -6.28
C ASP A 319 4.19 -3.03 -5.22
N THR A 320 3.06 -3.68 -4.94
CA THR A 320 2.02 -3.19 -4.02
C THR A 320 1.66 -4.20 -2.94
N ALA A 321 1.35 -3.68 -1.76
CA ALA A 321 0.75 -4.45 -0.68
C ALA A 321 -0.77 -4.62 -0.92
N PRO A 322 -1.40 -5.63 -0.30
CA PRO A 322 -2.85 -5.68 -0.19
C PRO A 322 -3.43 -4.37 0.36
N SER A 323 -4.62 -4.01 -0.10
CA SER A 323 -5.30 -2.81 0.36
C SER A 323 -5.52 -2.84 1.89
N VAL A 324 -5.30 -1.69 2.52
CA VAL A 324 -5.55 -1.47 3.94
C VAL A 324 -6.60 -0.41 4.18
N TYR A 325 -7.21 -0.43 5.34
CA TYR A 325 -8.24 0.49 5.77
C TYR A 325 -7.81 1.12 7.08
N TYR A 326 -8.16 2.38 7.25
CA TYR A 326 -7.85 3.17 8.42
C TYR A 326 -9.14 3.67 9.07
N ASN A 327 -9.19 3.66 10.40
CA ASN A 327 -10.24 4.27 11.19
C ASN A 327 -9.59 4.96 12.38
N ASP A 328 -10.01 6.18 12.66
CA ASP A 328 -9.55 6.94 13.82
C ASP A 328 -10.71 7.71 14.43
N THR A 329 -10.86 7.63 15.75
CA THR A 329 -11.87 8.35 16.52
C THR A 329 -11.37 9.69 17.05
N LEU A 330 -10.07 9.96 16.98
CA LEU A 330 -9.46 11.21 17.42
C LEU A 330 -9.32 12.19 16.24
N PRO A 331 -10.04 13.34 16.25
CA PRO A 331 -9.85 14.36 15.23
C PRO A 331 -8.42 14.91 15.23
N GLY A 332 -7.86 15.12 14.04
CA GLY A 332 -6.48 15.59 13.89
C GLY A 332 -5.88 15.26 12.54
N SER A 333 -4.54 15.30 12.48
CA SER A 333 -3.76 14.97 11.29
C SER A 333 -2.78 13.82 11.58
N PRO A 334 -3.28 12.59 11.74
CA PRO A 334 -2.41 11.45 12.01
C PRO A 334 -1.50 11.16 10.82
N VAL A 335 -0.29 10.72 11.13
CA VAL A 335 0.70 10.30 10.14
C VAL A 335 0.71 8.78 10.11
N LEU A 336 0.41 8.21 8.95
CA LEU A 336 0.63 6.81 8.67
C LEU A 336 2.08 6.64 8.21
N THR A 337 2.78 5.69 8.82
CA THR A 337 4.17 5.36 8.51
C THR A 337 4.26 3.91 8.08
N ALA A 338 4.73 3.68 6.85
CA ALA A 338 5.10 2.38 6.33
C ALA A 338 6.61 2.20 6.42
N SER A 339 7.06 1.15 7.09
CA SER A 339 8.48 0.84 7.28
C SER A 339 8.80 -0.63 7.00
N ALA A 340 10.00 -0.90 6.50
CA ALA A 340 10.53 -2.24 6.31
C ALA A 340 12.05 -2.22 6.50
N LEU A 341 12.63 -3.37 6.87
CA LEU A 341 14.08 -3.46 7.06
C LEU A 341 14.81 -3.21 5.73
N GLY A 342 15.85 -2.38 5.74
CA GLY A 342 16.64 -2.08 4.55
C GLY A 342 15.97 -1.16 3.52
N VAL A 343 14.75 -0.69 3.77
CA VAL A 343 13.94 0.13 2.85
C VAL A 343 13.65 1.50 3.45
N ASP A 344 13.69 2.55 2.64
CA ASP A 344 13.34 3.90 3.11
C ASP A 344 11.85 3.99 3.44
N THR A 345 11.53 4.66 4.55
CA THR A 345 10.17 4.71 5.07
C THR A 345 9.29 5.66 4.28
N GLY A 346 8.03 5.27 4.10
CA GLY A 346 6.99 6.10 3.48
C GLY A 346 6.08 6.68 4.53
N THR A 347 5.72 7.97 4.41
CA THR A 347 4.73 8.60 5.29
C THR A 347 3.60 9.25 4.51
N GLN A 348 2.40 9.26 5.10
CA GLN A 348 1.23 9.95 4.56
C GLN A 348 0.43 10.57 5.72
N VAL A 349 0.10 11.85 5.59
CA VAL A 349 -0.71 12.57 6.58
C VAL A 349 -2.17 12.45 6.20
N GLU A 350 -2.97 11.86 7.07
CA GLU A 350 -4.43 11.78 6.92
C GLU A 350 -5.11 12.94 7.65
N VAL A 351 -6.39 13.17 7.36
CA VAL A 351 -7.21 14.19 8.01
C VAL A 351 -8.43 13.55 8.63
N VAL A 352 -8.54 13.66 9.96
CA VAL A 352 -9.69 13.17 10.73
C VAL A 352 -10.47 14.37 11.22
N VAL A 353 -11.66 14.57 10.67
CA VAL A 353 -12.53 15.69 11.03
C VAL A 353 -13.47 15.28 12.15
N GLN A 354 -13.65 16.16 13.13
CA GLN A 354 -14.65 15.97 14.16
C GLN A 354 -16.04 15.91 13.52
N VAL A 355 -16.80 14.85 13.82
CA VAL A 355 -18.21 14.81 13.45
C VAL A 355 -18.91 15.86 14.31
N ALA A 356 -19.41 16.92 13.68
CA ALA A 356 -20.26 17.87 14.38
C ALA A 356 -21.43 17.08 14.99
N PRO A 357 -21.75 17.26 16.28
CA PRO A 357 -22.93 16.64 16.84
C PRO A 357 -24.13 17.02 15.95
N PRO A 358 -25.05 16.08 15.69
CA PRO A 358 -26.25 16.40 14.95
C PRO A 358 -26.87 17.65 15.59
N PRO A 359 -27.36 18.62 14.81
CA PRO A 359 -28.05 19.76 15.38
C PRO A 359 -29.09 19.22 16.38
N PRO A 360 -29.20 19.80 17.58
CA PRO A 360 -30.17 19.32 18.55
C PRO A 360 -31.52 19.17 17.83
N PRO A 361 -32.25 18.06 18.05
CA PRO A 361 -33.58 17.92 17.48
C PRO A 361 -34.32 19.23 17.77
N PRO A 362 -35.05 19.80 16.79
CA PRO A 362 -35.87 20.97 17.07
C PRO A 362 -36.65 20.66 18.35
N PRO A 363 -36.67 21.59 19.33
CA PRO A 363 -37.29 21.32 20.61
C PRO A 363 -38.67 20.71 20.35
N PRO A 364 -39.05 19.64 21.06
CA PRO A 364 -40.39 19.10 20.90
C PRO A 364 -41.36 20.27 20.98
N PRO A 365 -42.35 20.36 20.07
CA PRO A 365 -43.37 21.39 20.22
C PRO A 365 -43.83 21.32 21.68
N PRO A 366 -43.90 22.47 22.37
CA PRO A 366 -44.23 22.49 23.79
C PRO A 366 -45.47 21.61 24.00
N PRO A 367 -45.53 20.83 25.09
CA PRO A 367 -46.74 20.06 25.39
C PRO A 367 -47.92 21.02 25.26
N PRO A 368 -49.01 20.61 24.58
CA PRO A 368 -50.17 21.47 24.49
C PRO A 368 -50.49 21.92 25.91
N PRO A 369 -50.67 23.24 26.15
CA PRO A 369 -51.09 23.71 27.45
C PRO A 369 -52.31 22.89 27.89
N PRO A 370 -52.48 22.61 29.20
CA PRO A 370 -53.73 22.03 29.68
C PRO A 370 -54.87 22.83 29.05
N PRO A 371 -55.94 22.16 28.59
CA PRO A 371 -56.99 22.83 27.85
C PRO A 371 -57.39 24.07 28.65
N PRO A 372 -57.29 25.28 28.07
CA PRO A 372 -57.85 26.45 28.71
C PRO A 372 -59.33 26.16 28.95
N PRO A 373 -59.92 26.68 30.05
CA PRO A 373 -61.37 26.69 30.16
C PRO A 373 -61.95 27.22 28.84
N PRO A 374 -63.05 26.63 28.34
CA PRO A 374 -63.57 26.94 27.02
C PRO A 374 -63.64 28.45 26.83
N LEU A 375 -62.89 28.94 25.84
CA LEU A 375 -62.99 30.33 25.42
C LEU A 375 -64.43 30.60 24.98
N PRO A 376 -64.99 31.78 25.30
CA PRO A 376 -66.31 32.17 24.82
C PRO A 376 -66.35 32.05 23.29
N PRO A 377 -67.50 31.65 22.73
CA PRO A 377 -67.65 31.48 21.29
C PRO A 377 -67.20 32.76 20.55
N PRO A 378 -66.62 32.64 19.34
CA PRO A 378 -66.27 33.79 18.53
C PRO A 378 -67.48 34.72 18.42
N PRO A 379 -67.27 36.06 18.46
CA PRO A 379 -68.37 37.00 18.34
C PRO A 379 -69.15 36.67 17.06
N PRO A 380 -70.49 36.60 17.13
CA PRO A 380 -71.30 36.27 15.97
C PRO A 380 -70.94 37.20 14.81
N PRO A 381 -70.94 36.70 13.56
CA PRO A 381 -70.63 37.52 12.40
C PRO A 381 -71.47 38.80 12.44
N PRO A 382 -70.88 39.98 12.12
CA PRO A 382 -71.57 41.25 12.27
C PRO A 382 -72.89 41.21 11.50
N VAL A 383 -74.00 41.37 12.23
CA VAL A 383 -75.33 41.39 11.64
C VAL A 383 -75.40 42.58 10.69
N VAL A 384 -75.48 42.32 9.40
CA VAL A 384 -75.62 43.35 8.37
C VAL A 384 -77.07 43.42 7.90
N CYS A 385 -77.56 44.64 7.63
CA CYS A 385 -78.85 44.86 7.00
C CYS A 385 -78.72 44.50 5.51
N HIS A 386 -79.36 43.41 5.10
CA HIS A 386 -79.53 43.06 3.70
C HIS A 386 -80.84 43.62 3.20
N VAL A 387 -80.80 44.74 2.48
CA VAL A 387 -82.01 45.47 2.09
C VAL A 387 -82.92 44.58 1.21
N PRO A 388 -84.11 44.14 1.67
CA PRO A 388 -85.01 43.32 0.88
C PRO A 388 -85.78 44.18 -0.13
N ASN A 389 -86.35 43.55 -1.16
CA ASN A 389 -87.26 44.24 -2.07
C ASN A 389 -88.64 44.44 -1.42
N VAL A 390 -88.95 45.70 -1.07
CA VAL A 390 -90.22 46.12 -0.49
C VAL A 390 -91.10 46.90 -1.47
N VAL A 391 -90.65 47.13 -2.71
CA VAL A 391 -91.45 47.77 -3.75
C VAL A 391 -92.71 46.93 -4.03
N GLY A 392 -93.87 47.58 -4.06
CA GLY A 392 -95.17 46.94 -4.26
C GLY A 392 -95.81 46.38 -2.98
N ARG A 393 -95.06 46.21 -1.87
CA ARG A 393 -95.64 45.81 -0.57
C ARG A 393 -96.45 46.94 0.06
N ARG A 394 -97.43 46.60 0.91
CA ARG A 394 -98.09 47.58 1.80
C ARG A 394 -97.10 48.04 2.86
N LEU A 395 -97.21 49.28 3.34
CA LEU A 395 -96.27 49.84 4.32
C LEU A 395 -96.05 48.96 5.57
N PRO A 396 -97.07 48.34 6.18
CA PRO A 396 -96.86 47.40 7.29
C PRO A 396 -96.01 46.18 6.88
N GLY A 397 -96.32 45.55 5.74
CA GLY A 397 -95.56 44.41 5.23
C GLY A 397 -94.12 44.77 4.79
N ALA A 398 -93.89 46.02 4.36
CA ALA A 398 -92.55 46.53 4.10
C ALA A 398 -91.74 46.70 5.39
N ARG A 399 -92.37 47.19 6.48
CA ARG A 399 -91.73 47.30 7.80
C ARG A 399 -91.33 45.95 8.36
N HIS A 400 -92.22 44.96 8.32
CA HIS A 400 -91.91 43.60 8.78
C HIS A 400 -90.75 42.97 8.00
N ALA A 401 -90.75 43.10 6.66
CA ALA A 401 -89.67 42.58 5.82
C ALA A 401 -88.32 43.25 6.13
N LEU A 402 -88.30 44.56 6.39
CA LEU A 402 -87.08 45.27 6.76
C LEU A 402 -86.54 44.80 8.11
N VAL A 403 -87.40 44.68 9.13
CA VAL A 403 -86.99 44.21 10.47
C VAL A 403 -86.45 42.78 10.42
N ALA A 404 -87.10 41.89 9.66
CA ALA A 404 -86.65 40.51 9.48
C ALA A 404 -85.27 40.41 8.79
N ALA A 405 -84.91 41.39 7.97
CA ALA A 405 -83.61 41.48 7.31
C ALA A 405 -82.60 42.37 8.04
N HIS A 406 -82.84 42.63 9.34
CA HIS A 406 -82.01 43.48 10.21
C HIS A 406 -81.88 44.94 9.76
N CYS A 407 -82.81 45.43 8.93
CA CYS A 407 -82.92 46.80 8.48
C CYS A 407 -84.00 47.57 9.28
N ARG A 408 -83.95 48.90 9.24
CA ARG A 408 -85.00 49.77 9.83
C ARG A 408 -85.72 50.55 8.74
N LEU A 409 -87.02 50.73 8.91
CA LEU A 409 -87.79 51.64 8.06
C LEU A 409 -87.29 53.07 8.29
N GLY A 410 -86.82 53.70 7.22
CA GLY A 410 -86.40 55.10 7.20
C GLY A 410 -87.57 56.04 6.95
N ARG A 411 -87.24 57.24 6.44
CA ARG A 411 -88.25 58.25 6.06
C ARG A 411 -89.26 57.65 5.07
N VAL A 412 -90.54 57.76 5.41
CA VAL A 412 -91.66 57.42 4.54
C VAL A 412 -92.18 58.71 3.92
N THR A 413 -92.09 58.83 2.59
CA THR A 413 -92.74 59.91 1.86
C THR A 413 -93.86 59.35 0.99
N SER A 414 -94.70 60.21 0.43
CA SER A 414 -95.83 59.76 -0.38
C SER A 414 -95.92 60.54 -1.69
N ALA A 415 -96.20 59.82 -2.78
CA ALA A 415 -96.30 60.36 -4.13
C ALA A 415 -97.49 59.72 -4.86
N PHE A 416 -98.05 60.39 -5.88
CA PHE A 416 -99.07 59.79 -6.73
C PHE A 416 -98.42 58.77 -7.68
N SER A 417 -99.10 57.65 -7.97
CA SER A 417 -98.62 56.62 -8.89
C SER A 417 -99.74 56.15 -9.82
N ARG A 418 -99.44 56.08 -11.12
CA ARG A 418 -100.36 55.53 -12.14
C ARG A 418 -100.45 53.99 -12.09
N VAL A 419 -99.44 53.34 -11.50
CA VAL A 419 -99.20 51.89 -11.55
C VAL A 419 -99.44 51.20 -10.20
N ARG A 420 -99.07 51.83 -9.08
CA ARG A 420 -99.20 51.23 -7.73
C ARG A 420 -100.45 51.75 -7.02
N LYS A 421 -101.31 50.82 -6.55
CA LYS A 421 -102.50 51.13 -5.73
C LYS A 421 -102.12 51.94 -4.47
N LYS A 422 -103.04 52.77 -3.96
CA LYS A 422 -102.86 53.58 -2.74
C LYS A 422 -102.36 52.69 -1.59
N GLY A 423 -101.37 53.16 -0.82
CA GLY A 423 -100.80 52.46 0.33
C GLY A 423 -99.70 51.42 0.02
N ARG A 424 -99.32 51.25 -1.27
CA ARG A 424 -98.19 50.40 -1.67
C ARG A 424 -96.92 51.20 -1.92
N VAL A 425 -95.76 50.62 -1.62
CA VAL A 425 -94.45 51.22 -1.87
C VAL A 425 -94.21 51.35 -3.38
N ILE A 426 -93.92 52.56 -3.84
CA ILE A 426 -93.54 52.93 -5.21
C ILE A 426 -92.05 52.68 -5.42
N SER A 427 -91.23 53.11 -4.47
CA SER A 427 -89.78 53.01 -4.55
C SER A 427 -89.15 52.93 -3.16
N GLN A 428 -87.95 52.35 -3.10
CA GLN A 428 -87.14 52.25 -1.90
C GLN A 428 -85.71 52.75 -2.17
N ARG A 429 -85.05 53.30 -1.16
CA ARG A 429 -83.63 53.64 -1.18
C ARG A 429 -82.98 53.36 0.19
N PRO A 430 -81.86 52.62 0.26
CA PRO A 430 -81.13 51.94 -0.83
C PRO A 430 -81.95 50.90 -1.61
N LYS A 431 -81.48 50.54 -2.81
CA LYS A 431 -82.15 49.53 -3.66
C LYS A 431 -82.07 48.16 -2.98
N ALA A 432 -82.93 47.23 -3.41
CA ALA A 432 -82.87 45.84 -2.95
C ALA A 432 -81.46 45.26 -3.13
N HIS A 433 -81.08 44.36 -2.23
CA HIS A 433 -79.79 43.68 -2.11
C HIS A 433 -78.60 44.56 -1.70
N ALA A 434 -78.82 45.85 -1.42
CA ALA A 434 -77.80 46.69 -0.80
C ALA A 434 -77.42 46.16 0.59
N ARG A 435 -76.13 46.19 0.91
CA ARG A 435 -75.59 45.86 2.23
C ARG A 435 -75.40 47.13 3.04
N LEU A 436 -75.95 47.16 4.25
CA LEU A 436 -75.81 48.26 5.22
C LEU A 436 -75.36 47.69 6.58
N PRO A 437 -74.82 48.53 7.47
CA PRO A 437 -74.65 48.16 8.88
C PRO A 437 -75.99 47.74 9.51
N SER A 438 -75.95 46.95 10.59
CA SER A 438 -77.15 46.57 11.36
C SER A 438 -78.04 47.78 11.64
N GLY A 439 -79.35 47.65 11.39
CA GLY A 439 -80.31 48.74 11.59
C GLY A 439 -80.25 49.85 10.54
N GLY A 440 -79.55 49.64 9.42
CA GLY A 440 -79.51 50.54 8.26
C GLY A 440 -80.91 50.98 7.82
N ARG A 441 -81.07 52.28 7.54
CA ARG A 441 -82.38 52.89 7.26
C ARG A 441 -82.74 52.84 5.77
N VAL A 442 -83.87 52.23 5.45
CA VAL A 442 -84.40 52.16 4.08
C VAL A 442 -85.59 53.11 3.95
N ARG A 443 -85.40 54.19 3.20
CA ARG A 443 -86.45 55.17 2.88
C ARG A 443 -87.40 54.56 1.85
N VAL A 444 -88.69 54.81 2.00
CA VAL A 444 -89.71 54.31 1.06
C VAL A 444 -90.65 55.42 0.64
N VAL A 445 -91.08 55.40 -0.61
CA VAL A 445 -92.11 56.30 -1.14
C VAL A 445 -93.39 55.47 -1.30
N VAL A 446 -94.50 55.89 -0.70
CA VAL A 446 -95.78 55.16 -0.72
C VAL A 446 -96.79 55.85 -1.63
N SER A 447 -97.57 55.08 -2.37
CA SER A 447 -98.56 55.61 -3.31
C SER A 447 -99.73 56.29 -2.61
N LYS A 448 -100.04 57.52 -3.00
CA LYS A 448 -101.30 58.23 -2.67
C LYS A 448 -102.49 57.75 -3.52
N GLY A 449 -102.24 56.92 -4.54
CA GLY A 449 -103.20 56.56 -5.59
C GLY A 449 -102.90 57.25 -6.91
N ARG A 450 -103.76 57.05 -7.92
CA ARG A 450 -103.71 57.82 -9.17
C ARG A 450 -104.01 59.29 -8.85
N ARG A 451 -103.24 60.22 -9.43
CA ARG A 451 -103.55 61.66 -9.38
C ARG A 451 -104.88 61.83 -10.13
N ARG A 452 -105.91 62.32 -9.42
CA ARG A 452 -107.22 62.66 -10.00
C ARG A 452 -107.14 64.01 -10.68
#